data_AF-A0A401UM50-F1
#
_entry.id   AF-A0A401UM50-F1
#
_cell.length_a   1.000
_cell.length_b   1.000
_cell.length_c   1.000
_cell.angle_alpha   90.00
_cell.angle_beta   90.00
_cell.angle_gamma   90.00
#
_symmetry.space_group_name_H-M   'P 1'
#
loop_
_entity.id
_entity.type
_entity.pdbx_description
1 polymer ?
#
loop_
_entity_poly.entity_id
_entity_poly.type
_entity_poly.pdbx_seq_one_letter_code
_entity_poly.pdbx_strand_id
1 'polypeptide(L)'
;MLIIKTRERKRENPSRPKQSSPFIRVKNSYKTTIMIRLNLQLCKCFKQISFENEITAFNKYVSSVNIETLVCPFCGAKHALSPFASYKRHLVTYNNNTAQDNIIIISRYICSSCKRTHALLPSVIVPYMSFSFKFTVYLIHDYLVHKYHSVEAMCEHYGIAISTFYRILKKFKEHKQMWLGLLEDKLISNLTFVQHIINSSFDKLEDFIIQFFKQNGSSFFQGTS
;
A
#
# COMPACT_ATOMS: atom_id res chain seq x y z
N MET A 1 -53.37 -10.65 -50.62
CA MET A 1 -54.00 -9.37 -51.02
C MET A 1 -53.59 -8.33 -49.98
N LEU A 2 -52.88 -7.26 -50.42
CA LEU A 2 -52.19 -6.17 -49.65
C LEU A 2 -51.00 -6.67 -48.77
N ILE A 3 -49.69 -6.53 -49.04
CA ILE A 3 -48.74 -5.43 -49.44
C ILE A 3 -48.81 -4.25 -48.44
N ILE A 4 -47.75 -3.89 -47.66
CA ILE A 4 -46.56 -3.09 -48.04
C ILE A 4 -45.33 -3.31 -47.10
N LYS A 5 -44.16 -3.39 -47.75
CA LYS A 5 -42.70 -3.21 -47.44
C LYS A 5 -42.29 -2.45 -46.14
N THR A 6 -41.14 -2.76 -45.52
CA THR A 6 -39.84 -2.16 -45.91
C THR A 6 -38.56 -2.87 -45.37
N ARG A 7 -37.66 -3.13 -46.34
CA ARG A 7 -36.18 -2.94 -46.40
C ARG A 7 -35.26 -3.46 -45.26
N GLU A 8 -34.65 -4.61 -45.53
CA GLU A 8 -33.33 -4.99 -45.03
C GLU A 8 -32.21 -4.31 -45.86
N ARG A 9 -31.17 -3.79 -45.19
CA ARG A 9 -29.94 -3.31 -45.84
C ARG A 9 -28.80 -4.30 -45.59
N LYS A 10 -28.43 -5.05 -46.63
CA LYS A 10 -27.08 -5.65 -46.77
C LYS A 10 -26.05 -4.53 -46.93
N ARG A 11 -24.91 -4.64 -46.24
CA ARG A 11 -23.65 -4.03 -46.67
C ARG A 11 -22.55 -5.08 -46.62
N GLU A 12 -22.06 -5.38 -47.80
CA GLU A 12 -20.91 -6.21 -48.12
C GLU A 12 -19.63 -5.54 -47.61
N ASN A 13 -18.70 -6.32 -47.05
CA ASN A 13 -17.35 -5.86 -46.71
C ASN A 13 -16.39 -6.22 -47.86
N PRO A 14 -15.72 -5.25 -48.50
CA PRO A 14 -14.73 -5.51 -49.53
C PRO A 14 -13.35 -5.82 -48.93
N SER A 15 -12.66 -6.76 -49.56
CA SER A 15 -11.31 -7.24 -49.24
C SER A 15 -10.17 -6.38 -49.82
N ARG A 16 -8.97 -6.55 -49.21
CA ARG A 16 -7.55 -6.21 -49.58
C ARG A 16 -6.94 -4.92 -48.98
N PRO A 17 -5.58 -4.80 -48.90
CA PRO A 17 -4.48 -5.78 -49.03
C PRO A 17 -3.42 -5.74 -47.89
N LYS A 18 -2.56 -6.77 -47.83
CA LYS A 18 -1.30 -6.76 -47.05
C LYS A 18 -0.29 -5.81 -47.70
N GLN A 19 0.29 -4.88 -46.93
CA GLN A 19 1.53 -4.18 -47.28
C GLN A 19 2.49 -4.23 -46.09
N SER A 20 3.71 -4.64 -46.42
CA SER A 20 4.90 -4.72 -45.58
C SER A 20 5.77 -3.49 -45.79
N SER A 21 6.19 -2.81 -44.71
CA SER A 21 7.51 -2.15 -44.61
C SER A 21 7.76 -1.67 -43.16
N PRO A 22 9.03 -1.45 -42.76
CA PRO A 22 9.45 -1.54 -41.36
C PRO A 22 9.47 -0.15 -40.70
N PHE A 23 8.63 0.07 -39.71
CA PHE A 23 8.77 1.21 -38.80
C PHE A 23 9.39 0.75 -37.49
N ILE A 24 10.64 1.19 -37.29
CA ILE A 24 11.37 1.15 -36.02
C ILE A 24 10.48 1.85 -34.98
N ARG A 25 9.77 1.06 -34.18
CA ARG A 25 9.02 1.56 -33.04
C ARG A 25 10.02 1.74 -31.91
N VAL A 26 10.53 2.96 -31.79
CA VAL A 26 11.15 3.46 -30.55
C VAL A 26 10.12 3.24 -29.45
N LYS A 27 10.29 2.16 -28.68
CA LYS A 27 9.50 1.95 -27.47
C LYS A 27 9.99 2.99 -26.47
N ASN A 28 9.28 4.11 -26.41
CA ASN A 28 9.30 4.98 -25.25
C ASN A 28 9.02 4.11 -24.03
N SER A 29 10.07 3.85 -23.27
CA SER A 29 10.02 3.19 -21.98
C SER A 29 9.17 4.07 -21.08
N TYR A 30 7.93 3.64 -20.82
CA TYR A 30 7.14 4.20 -19.74
C TYR A 30 7.95 4.01 -18.48
N LYS A 31 8.56 5.11 -17.99
CA LYS A 31 9.18 5.17 -16.67
C LYS A 31 8.11 4.73 -15.68
N THR A 32 8.19 3.48 -15.24
CA THR A 32 7.46 2.99 -14.08
C THR A 32 7.70 4.00 -12.98
N THR A 33 6.64 4.72 -12.58
CA THR A 33 6.73 5.71 -11.51
C THR A 33 6.80 4.92 -10.23
N ILE A 34 7.98 4.37 -9.93
CA ILE A 34 8.27 3.72 -8.66
C ILE A 34 8.09 4.84 -7.63
N MET A 35 7.06 4.77 -6.80
CA MET A 35 6.92 5.66 -5.65
C MET A 35 7.97 5.26 -4.64
N ILE A 36 9.14 5.88 -4.73
CA ILE A 36 10.26 5.59 -3.84
C ILE A 36 10.06 6.43 -2.59
N ARG A 37 9.83 5.74 -1.48
CA ARG A 37 9.48 6.28 -0.17
C ARG A 37 10.66 6.97 0.51
N LEU A 38 10.41 8.09 1.15
CA LEU A 38 11.36 8.73 2.06
C LEU A 38 11.23 8.05 3.43
N ASN A 39 12.09 7.06 3.71
CA ASN A 39 12.19 6.46 5.04
C ASN A 39 13.08 7.36 5.91
N LEU A 40 12.48 8.14 6.79
CA LEU A 40 13.17 8.71 7.94
C LEU A 40 12.86 7.88 9.17
N GLN A 41 13.87 7.77 10.04
CA GLN A 41 13.76 7.34 11.42
C GLN A 41 12.53 8.00 12.05
N LEU A 42 11.49 7.22 12.37
CA LEU A 42 10.25 7.71 12.97
C LEU A 42 10.44 8.04 14.47
N CYS A 43 11.68 7.98 14.96
CA CYS A 43 12.09 7.98 16.36
C CYS A 43 11.70 9.19 17.24
N LYS A 44 10.86 10.13 16.79
CA LYS A 44 10.35 11.21 17.67
C LYS A 44 8.83 11.40 17.66
N CYS A 45 8.15 11.07 16.56
CA CYS A 45 6.69 11.28 16.47
C CYS A 45 5.87 10.03 16.74
N PHE A 46 6.54 8.89 16.75
CA PHE A 46 5.90 7.59 16.68
C PHE A 46 5.62 7.03 18.11
N LYS A 47 6.23 7.63 19.16
CA LYS A 47 6.01 7.41 20.61
C LYS A 47 4.55 7.44 21.12
N GLN A 48 3.56 7.78 20.27
CA GLN A 48 2.14 7.93 20.61
C GLN A 48 1.21 6.84 20.06
N ILE A 49 1.71 5.83 19.34
CA ILE A 49 0.86 4.81 18.67
C ILE A 49 0.35 3.71 19.63
N SER A 50 0.51 3.90 20.95
CA SER A 50 -0.10 3.02 21.95
C SER A 50 -1.63 3.16 21.99
N PHE A 51 -2.18 4.36 21.75
CA PHE A 51 -3.63 4.61 21.88
C PHE A 51 -4.19 5.70 20.95
N GLU A 52 -3.34 6.42 20.20
CA GLU A 52 -3.81 7.55 19.37
C GLU A 52 -4.21 7.14 17.94
N ASN A 53 -5.11 7.94 17.37
CA ASN A 53 -5.58 7.85 16.00
C ASN A 53 -4.37 7.87 15.02
N GLU A 54 -4.25 6.88 14.13
CA GLU A 54 -3.18 6.79 13.12
C GLU A 54 -3.09 8.04 12.23
N ILE A 55 -4.20 8.78 12.08
CA ILE A 55 -4.24 10.08 11.41
C ILE A 55 -3.46 11.13 12.21
N THR A 56 -3.60 11.15 13.54
CA THR A 56 -2.83 12.05 14.41
C THR A 56 -1.34 11.74 14.29
N ALA A 57 -0.96 10.46 14.29
CA ALA A 57 0.42 10.04 14.08
C ALA A 57 0.95 10.47 12.69
N PHE A 58 0.13 10.32 11.65
CA PHE A 58 0.44 10.81 10.30
C PHE A 58 0.68 12.32 10.28
N ASN A 59 -0.25 13.11 10.83
CA ASN A 59 -0.15 14.57 10.85
C ASN A 59 1.08 15.04 11.63
N LYS A 60 1.32 14.46 12.81
CA LYS A 60 2.49 14.76 13.64
C LYS A 60 3.79 14.43 12.93
N TYR A 61 3.84 13.30 12.23
CA TYR A 61 4.98 12.94 11.39
C TYR A 61 5.22 14.00 10.32
N VAL A 62 4.22 14.32 9.51
CA VAL A 62 4.33 15.32 8.44
C VAL A 62 4.79 16.68 8.97
N SER A 63 4.29 17.14 10.12
CA SER A 63 4.69 18.42 10.72
C SER A 63 6.12 18.43 11.28
N SER A 64 6.64 17.26 11.68
CA SER A 64 7.95 17.13 12.32
C SER A 64 9.11 16.88 11.36
N VAL A 65 8.81 16.45 10.13
CA VAL A 65 9.82 16.05 9.17
C VAL A 65 10.59 17.27 8.70
N ASN A 66 11.90 17.25 8.94
CA ASN A 66 12.82 18.19 8.31
C ASN A 66 13.18 17.65 6.91
N ILE A 67 12.80 18.39 5.87
CA ILE A 67 13.04 17.99 4.47
C ILE A 67 14.52 18.13 4.08
N GLU A 68 15.27 19.03 4.70
CA GLU A 68 16.67 19.26 4.36
C GLU A 68 17.55 18.07 4.76
N THR A 69 17.17 17.34 5.82
CA THR A 69 17.90 16.15 6.28
C THR A 69 17.58 14.90 5.46
N LEU A 70 16.63 14.99 4.52
CA LEU A 70 16.24 13.87 3.68
C LEU A 70 17.24 13.60 2.56
N VAL A 71 17.45 12.32 2.32
CA VAL A 71 18.26 11.81 1.21
C VAL A 71 17.34 11.22 0.16
N CYS A 72 17.63 11.46 -1.12
CA CYS A 72 16.91 10.83 -2.21
C CYS A 72 17.02 9.31 -2.09
N PRO A 73 15.90 8.58 -1.92
CA PRO A 73 15.92 7.14 -1.69
C PRO A 73 16.24 6.35 -2.96
N PHE A 74 16.30 7.00 -4.13
CA PHE A 74 16.70 6.37 -5.39
C PHE A 74 18.20 6.51 -5.68
N CYS A 75 18.74 7.74 -5.60
CA CYS A 75 20.11 8.02 -6.03
C CYS A 75 21.05 8.43 -4.89
N GLY A 76 20.57 8.53 -3.65
CA GLY A 76 21.40 8.91 -2.50
C GLY A 76 21.77 10.39 -2.41
N ALA A 77 21.26 11.24 -3.31
CA ALA A 77 21.56 12.67 -3.29
C ALA A 77 21.00 13.35 -2.02
N LYS A 78 21.86 14.07 -1.30
CA LYS A 78 21.52 14.87 -0.11
C LYS A 78 21.07 16.27 -0.52
N HIS A 79 20.16 16.90 0.25
CA HIS A 79 19.66 18.25 -0.01
C HIS A 79 19.11 18.47 -1.43
N ALA A 80 18.65 17.40 -2.08
CA ALA A 80 18.23 17.41 -3.48
C ALA A 80 16.72 17.35 -3.66
N LEU A 81 15.94 17.36 -2.57
CA LEU A 81 14.49 17.18 -2.59
C LEU A 81 13.80 18.52 -2.40
N SER A 82 12.98 18.91 -3.37
CA SER A 82 12.13 20.10 -3.29
C SER A 82 10.65 19.72 -3.38
N PRO A 83 9.74 20.51 -2.76
CA PRO A 83 8.30 20.30 -2.91
C PRO A 83 7.89 20.26 -4.39
N PHE A 84 6.99 19.34 -4.75
CA PHE A 84 6.54 19.15 -6.14
C PHE A 84 5.03 19.21 -6.29
N ALA A 85 4.30 18.38 -5.54
CA ALA A 85 2.84 18.29 -5.63
C ALA A 85 2.28 17.55 -4.42
N SER A 86 0.96 17.41 -4.32
CA SER A 86 0.29 16.54 -3.36
C SER A 86 -0.82 15.72 -4.02
N TYR A 87 -1.31 14.70 -3.34
CA TYR A 87 -2.51 13.97 -3.74
C TYR A 87 -3.32 13.52 -2.52
N LYS A 88 -4.64 13.41 -2.70
CA LYS A 88 -5.55 12.86 -1.69
C LYS A 88 -5.53 11.33 -1.74
N ARG A 89 -5.58 10.69 -0.59
CA ARG A 89 -5.60 9.23 -0.46
C ARG A 89 -6.59 8.81 0.62
N HIS A 90 -7.38 7.77 0.32
CA HIS A 90 -8.21 7.10 1.32
C HIS A 90 -7.33 6.30 2.30
N LEU A 91 -7.62 6.43 3.59
CA LEU A 91 -7.02 5.69 4.67
C LEU A 91 -8.12 5.18 5.62
N VAL A 92 -8.44 3.91 5.49
CA VAL A 92 -9.34 3.18 6.37
C VAL A 92 -8.57 2.81 7.64
N THR A 93 -8.99 3.36 8.77
CA THR A 93 -8.42 3.10 10.10
C THR A 93 -9.38 2.27 10.94
N TYR A 94 -8.87 1.60 11.98
CA TYR A 94 -9.70 0.85 12.92
C TYR A 94 -9.60 1.44 14.33
N ASN A 95 -10.65 2.15 14.74
CA ASN A 95 -10.73 2.83 16.04
C ASN A 95 -12.09 2.57 16.68
N ASN A 96 -12.13 2.47 18.01
CA ASN A 96 -13.36 2.22 18.78
C ASN A 96 -14.16 1.02 18.24
N ASN A 97 -13.46 -0.04 17.83
CA ASN A 97 -14.04 -1.25 17.25
C ASN A 97 -14.88 -1.00 15.97
N THR A 98 -14.58 0.08 15.23
CA THR A 98 -15.25 0.47 13.99
C THR A 98 -14.24 0.84 12.90
N ALA A 99 -14.56 0.48 11.65
CA ALA A 99 -13.83 0.92 10.48
C ALA A 99 -14.22 2.36 10.13
N GLN A 100 -13.24 3.22 9.89
CA GLN A 100 -13.44 4.62 9.54
C GLN A 100 -12.67 4.95 8.27
N ASP A 101 -13.35 5.39 7.21
CA ASP A 101 -12.69 5.88 5.99
C ASP A 101 -12.34 7.36 6.13
N ASN A 102 -11.07 7.68 5.93
CA ASN A 102 -10.53 9.02 6.09
C ASN A 102 -9.79 9.45 4.83
N ILE A 103 -9.68 10.75 4.60
CA ILE A 103 -8.87 11.29 3.50
C ILE A 103 -7.63 11.98 4.07
N ILE A 104 -6.46 11.50 3.67
CA ILE A 104 -5.16 12.11 4.00
C ILE A 104 -4.54 12.76 2.76
N ILE A 105 -3.71 13.78 2.97
CA ILE A 105 -2.99 14.48 1.90
C ILE A 105 -1.53 14.04 1.92
N ILE A 106 -1.10 13.38 0.86
CA ILE A 106 0.29 12.92 0.71
C ILE A 106 1.08 13.96 -0.08
N SER A 107 2.10 14.54 0.56
CA SER A 107 3.05 15.44 -0.07
C SER A 107 4.07 14.67 -0.92
N ARG A 108 4.39 15.21 -2.09
CA ARG A 108 5.38 14.69 -3.03
C ARG A 108 6.50 15.70 -3.23
N TYR A 109 7.71 15.17 -3.27
CA TYR A 109 8.95 15.90 -3.49
C TYR A 109 9.60 15.42 -4.78
N ILE A 110 10.34 16.28 -5.48
CA ILE A 110 11.11 15.90 -6.66
C ILE A 110 12.60 16.01 -6.37
N CYS A 111 13.37 15.00 -6.79
CA CYS A 111 14.81 15.02 -6.67
C CYS A 111 15.44 15.78 -7.84
N SER A 112 16.21 16.83 -7.58
CA SER A 112 16.93 17.62 -8.59
C SER A 112 18.02 16.82 -9.31
N SER A 113 18.60 15.81 -8.66
CA SER A 113 19.65 14.92 -9.22
C SER A 113 19.08 13.86 -10.16
N CYS A 114 18.13 13.03 -9.73
CA CYS A 114 17.60 11.93 -10.54
C CYS A 114 16.26 12.22 -11.25
N LYS A 115 15.68 13.40 -11.01
CA LYS A 115 14.39 13.87 -11.57
C LYS A 115 13.20 12.96 -11.25
N ARG A 116 13.28 12.15 -10.19
CA ARG A 116 12.18 11.29 -9.72
C ARG A 116 11.37 11.97 -8.63
N THR A 117 10.09 11.64 -8.57
CA THR A 117 9.18 12.09 -7.52
C THR A 117 9.09 11.06 -6.40
N HIS A 118 9.01 11.55 -5.16
CA HIS A 118 9.01 10.78 -3.93
C HIS A 118 7.83 11.20 -3.05
N ALA A 119 7.04 10.23 -2.59
CA ALA A 119 5.97 10.49 -1.64
C ALA A 119 6.51 10.46 -0.21
N LEU A 120 6.15 11.46 0.60
CA LEU A 120 6.43 11.47 2.02
C LEU A 120 5.36 10.63 2.73
N LEU A 121 5.74 9.44 3.20
CA LEU A 121 4.81 8.48 3.79
C LEU A 121 5.43 7.79 5.02
N PRO A 122 4.79 7.89 6.20
CA PRO A 122 5.23 7.16 7.40
C PRO A 122 4.98 5.65 7.28
N SER A 123 5.60 4.87 8.16
CA SER A 123 5.59 3.40 8.12
C SER A 123 4.27 2.77 8.49
N VAL A 124 3.43 3.47 9.26
CA VAL A 124 2.07 3.03 9.60
C VAL A 124 1.14 3.00 8.39
N ILE A 125 1.49 3.72 7.30
CA ILE A 125 0.71 3.67 6.07
C ILE A 125 1.39 2.72 5.10
N VAL A 126 0.75 1.58 4.87
CA VAL A 126 1.18 0.59 3.88
C VAL A 126 1.02 1.20 2.48
N PRO A 127 2.08 1.28 1.64
CA PRO A 127 1.96 1.80 0.29
C PRO A 127 0.95 1.00 -0.56
N TYR A 128 0.23 1.70 -1.45
CA TYR A 128 -0.77 1.12 -2.37
C TYR A 128 -1.97 0.40 -1.72
N MET A 129 -2.09 0.44 -0.39
CA MET A 129 -3.21 -0.12 0.35
C MET A 129 -4.03 1.00 1.00
N SER A 130 -5.36 0.98 0.88
CA SER A 130 -6.20 1.97 1.54
C SER A 130 -6.39 1.69 3.03
N PHE A 131 -6.01 0.50 3.51
CA PHE A 131 -6.09 0.12 4.92
C PHE A 131 -4.82 0.52 5.67
N SER A 132 -4.99 0.99 6.90
CA SER A 132 -3.87 1.27 7.79
C SER A 132 -3.21 -0.02 8.28
N PHE A 133 -1.98 0.10 8.80
CA PHE A 133 -1.28 -1.04 9.37
C PHE A 133 -2.07 -1.62 10.56
N LYS A 134 -2.55 -0.77 11.48
CA LYS A 134 -3.35 -1.20 12.64
C LYS A 134 -4.62 -1.94 12.20
N PHE A 135 -5.37 -1.37 11.26
CA PHE A 135 -6.58 -2.01 10.71
C PHE A 135 -6.29 -3.43 10.23
N THR A 136 -5.22 -3.57 9.44
CA THR A 136 -4.85 -4.84 8.81
C THR A 136 -4.45 -5.89 9.86
N VAL A 137 -3.72 -5.48 10.90
CA VAL A 137 -3.32 -6.36 12.00
C VAL A 137 -4.52 -6.82 12.83
N TYR A 138 -5.43 -5.92 13.20
CA TYR A 138 -6.64 -6.29 13.96
C TYR A 138 -7.57 -7.21 13.18
N LEU A 139 -7.76 -6.97 11.88
CA LEU A 139 -8.53 -7.85 11.00
C LEU A 139 -7.97 -9.28 11.00
N ILE A 140 -6.65 -9.43 10.89
CA ILE A 140 -5.99 -10.74 10.91
C ILE A 140 -6.08 -11.37 12.31
N HIS A 141 -5.90 -10.59 13.36
CA HIS A 141 -6.03 -11.07 14.73
C HIS A 141 -7.42 -11.65 14.99
N ASP A 142 -8.47 -10.88 14.70
CA ASP A 142 -9.85 -11.25 14.98
C ASP A 142 -10.28 -12.51 14.19
N TYR A 143 -9.73 -12.69 12.99
CA TYR A 143 -9.86 -13.94 12.23
C TYR A 143 -9.18 -15.12 12.95
N LEU A 144 -7.94 -14.95 13.41
CA LEU A 144 -7.14 -16.02 14.02
C LEU A 144 -7.64 -16.46 15.40
N VAL A 145 -8.28 -15.57 16.16
CA VAL A 145 -8.90 -15.91 17.46
C VAL A 145 -10.37 -16.33 17.32
N HIS A 146 -10.89 -16.45 16.09
CA HIS A 146 -12.28 -16.79 15.82
C HIS A 146 -13.28 -15.89 16.55
N LYS A 147 -13.02 -14.58 16.59
CA LYS A 147 -13.87 -13.60 17.30
C LYS A 147 -15.29 -13.54 16.73
N TYR A 148 -15.43 -13.81 15.43
CA TYR A 148 -16.71 -13.82 14.72
C TYR A 148 -17.09 -15.24 14.33
N HIS A 149 -18.39 -15.50 14.24
CA HIS A 149 -18.93 -16.82 13.90
C HIS A 149 -18.66 -17.24 12.43
N SER A 150 -18.34 -16.29 11.56
CA SER A 150 -18.01 -16.53 10.15
C SER A 150 -17.08 -15.45 9.59
N VAL A 151 -16.46 -15.73 8.44
CA VAL A 151 -15.65 -14.74 7.72
C VAL A 151 -16.53 -13.62 7.17
N GLU A 152 -17.75 -13.95 6.75
CA GLU A 152 -18.79 -13.04 6.27
C GLU A 152 -19.11 -11.98 7.33
N ALA A 153 -19.41 -12.42 8.56
CA ALA A 153 -19.75 -11.53 9.67
C ALA A 153 -18.57 -10.63 10.08
N MET A 154 -17.35 -11.17 10.06
CA MET A 154 -16.15 -10.37 10.27
C MET A 154 -15.97 -9.32 9.16
N CYS A 155 -16.13 -9.70 7.89
CA CYS A 155 -15.97 -8.78 6.77
C CYS A 155 -17.04 -7.68 6.77
N GLU A 156 -18.28 -8.00 7.15
CA GLU A 156 -19.36 -7.04 7.37
C GLU A 156 -18.99 -6.04 8.47
N HIS A 157 -18.51 -6.52 9.63
CA HIS A 157 -18.05 -5.67 10.74
C HIS A 157 -16.93 -4.71 10.32
N TYR A 158 -15.95 -5.21 9.56
CA TYR A 158 -14.81 -4.41 9.09
C TYR A 158 -15.14 -3.56 7.85
N GLY A 159 -16.33 -3.69 7.25
CA GLY A 159 -16.73 -2.94 6.06
C GLY A 159 -15.91 -3.28 4.82
N ILE A 160 -15.47 -4.53 4.65
CA ILE A 160 -14.64 -4.97 3.51
C ILE A 160 -15.26 -6.13 2.76
N ALA A 161 -14.91 -6.28 1.49
CA ALA A 161 -15.24 -7.48 0.74
C ALA A 161 -14.43 -8.70 1.23
N ILE A 162 -15.04 -9.88 1.22
CA ILE A 162 -14.40 -11.16 1.57
C ILE A 162 -13.14 -11.42 0.74
N SER A 163 -13.18 -11.07 -0.56
CA SER A 163 -12.02 -11.18 -1.45
C SER A 163 -10.84 -10.28 -1.02
N THR A 164 -11.14 -9.08 -0.49
CA THR A 164 -10.14 -8.17 0.07
C THR A 164 -9.49 -8.77 1.30
N PHE A 165 -10.28 -9.38 2.19
CA PHE A 165 -9.76 -10.09 3.36
C PHE A 165 -8.79 -11.21 2.95
N TYR A 166 -9.17 -12.11 2.04
CA TYR A 166 -8.29 -13.21 1.63
C TYR A 166 -7.00 -12.73 0.95
N ARG A 167 -7.05 -11.62 0.21
CA ARG A 167 -5.85 -10.99 -0.35
C ARG A 167 -4.91 -10.48 0.75
N ILE A 168 -5.46 -9.84 1.79
CA ILE A 168 -4.71 -9.39 2.96
C ILE A 168 -4.10 -10.59 3.69
N LEU A 169 -4.89 -11.63 3.97
CA LEU A 169 -4.45 -12.84 4.67
C LEU A 169 -3.33 -13.57 3.92
N LYS A 170 -3.43 -13.66 2.59
CA LYS A 170 -2.36 -14.24 1.76
C LYS A 170 -1.07 -13.44 1.91
N LYS A 171 -1.14 -12.11 1.79
CA LYS A 171 0.03 -11.23 1.92
C LYS A 171 0.65 -11.27 3.31
N PHE A 172 -0.18 -11.33 4.35
CA PHE A 172 0.28 -11.54 5.72
C PHE A 172 1.17 -12.79 5.84
N LYS A 173 0.68 -13.94 5.36
CA LYS A 173 1.39 -15.22 5.44
C LYS A 173 2.71 -15.18 4.68
N GLU A 174 2.68 -14.67 3.44
CA GLU A 174 3.88 -14.49 2.62
C GLU A 174 4.93 -13.62 3.33
N HIS A 175 4.52 -12.49 3.92
CA HIS A 175 5.46 -11.55 4.52
C HIS A 175 5.95 -12.01 5.90
N LYS A 176 5.12 -12.71 6.69
CA LYS A 176 5.57 -13.37 7.92
C LYS A 176 6.66 -14.40 7.62
N GLN A 177 6.45 -15.22 6.58
CA GLN A 177 7.42 -16.20 6.13
C GLN A 177 8.74 -15.56 5.67
N MET A 178 8.68 -14.44 4.97
CA MET A 178 9.87 -13.68 4.57
C MET A 178 10.61 -13.10 5.78
N TRP A 179 9.89 -12.60 6.78
CA TRP A 179 10.49 -11.99 7.97
C TRP A 179 11.17 -13.00 8.89
N LEU A 180 10.46 -14.07 9.23
CA LEU A 180 10.96 -15.11 10.14
C LEU A 180 11.93 -16.07 9.42
N GLY A 181 11.84 -16.16 8.09
CA GLY A 181 12.46 -17.24 7.33
C GLY A 181 11.67 -18.55 7.44
N LEU A 182 11.98 -19.50 6.55
CA LEU A 182 11.18 -20.72 6.35
C LEU A 182 11.05 -21.61 7.60
N LEU A 183 12.11 -21.67 8.42
CA LEU A 183 12.17 -22.55 9.58
C LEU A 183 11.42 -21.96 10.77
N GLU A 184 11.67 -20.70 11.12
CA GLU A 184 10.98 -20.03 12.23
C GLU A 184 9.50 -19.77 11.92
N ASP A 185 9.12 -19.51 10.66
CA ASP A 185 7.72 -19.34 10.27
C ASP A 185 6.88 -20.60 10.51
N LYS A 186 7.46 -21.79 10.32
CA LYS A 186 6.79 -23.07 10.63
C LYS A 186 6.66 -23.32 12.13
N LEU A 187 7.60 -22.83 12.93
CA LEU A 187 7.61 -23.00 14.39
C LEU A 187 6.69 -21.99 15.08
N ILE A 188 6.60 -20.77 14.56
CA ILE A 188 5.80 -19.69 15.15
C ILE A 188 4.43 -19.67 14.49
N SER A 189 3.37 -19.92 15.26
CA SER A 189 2.00 -19.84 14.75
C SER A 189 1.66 -18.42 14.28
N ASN A 190 0.72 -18.30 13.33
CA ASN A 190 0.23 -16.99 12.87
C ASN A 190 -0.34 -16.15 14.02
N LEU A 191 -1.07 -16.80 14.95
CA LEU A 191 -1.66 -16.12 16.10
C LEU A 191 -0.58 -15.57 17.02
N THR A 192 0.43 -16.38 17.36
CA THR A 192 1.55 -15.98 18.20
C THR A 192 2.30 -14.78 17.61
N PHE A 193 2.56 -14.79 16.30
CA PHE A 193 3.23 -13.69 15.62
C PHE A 193 2.39 -12.40 15.64
N VAL A 194 1.09 -12.50 15.38
CA VAL A 194 0.18 -11.34 15.40
C VAL A 194 0.02 -10.77 16.80
N GLN A 195 -0.10 -11.63 17.82
CA GLN A 195 -0.11 -11.20 19.22
C GLN A 195 1.19 -10.50 19.60
N HIS A 196 2.34 -11.00 19.13
CA HIS A 196 3.61 -10.31 19.32
C HIS A 196 3.59 -8.91 18.68
N ILE A 197 3.07 -8.76 17.45
CA ILE A 197 2.93 -7.46 16.78
C ILE A 197 2.01 -6.52 17.58
N ILE A 198 0.84 -7.00 18.01
CA ILE A 198 -0.16 -6.20 18.74
C ILE A 198 0.37 -5.75 20.10
N ASN A 199 1.06 -6.64 20.81
CA ASN A 199 1.58 -6.38 22.15
C ASN A 199 2.97 -5.74 22.13
N SER A 200 3.57 -5.55 20.95
CA SER A 200 4.88 -4.92 20.82
C SER A 200 4.82 -3.47 21.26
N SER A 201 5.86 -3.04 21.98
CA SER A 201 6.06 -1.62 22.18
C SER A 201 6.26 -0.95 20.83
N PHE A 202 5.85 0.29 20.80
CA PHE A 202 5.85 1.10 19.60
C PHE A 202 7.24 1.14 18.89
N ASP A 203 8.32 1.39 19.64
CA ASP A 203 9.68 1.46 19.08
C ASP A 203 10.13 0.12 18.44
N LYS A 204 9.69 -1.02 19.01
CA LYS A 204 9.98 -2.35 18.46
C LYS A 204 9.22 -2.60 17.17
N LEU A 205 7.97 -2.16 17.09
CA LEU A 205 7.16 -2.27 15.88
C LEU A 205 7.73 -1.41 14.75
N GLU A 206 8.18 -0.19 15.07
CA GLU A 206 8.86 0.68 14.13
C GLU A 206 10.13 0.03 13.57
N ASP A 207 11.00 -0.45 14.44
CA ASP A 207 12.25 -1.09 14.02
C ASP A 207 11.93 -2.29 13.13
N PHE A 208 10.97 -3.15 13.51
CA PHE A 208 10.48 -4.24 12.68
C PHE A 208 10.10 -3.78 11.25
N ILE A 209 9.25 -2.76 11.11
CA ILE A 209 8.80 -2.31 9.77
C ILE A 209 9.97 -1.73 8.96
N ILE A 210 10.90 -1.00 9.61
CA ILE A 210 12.09 -0.45 8.97
C ILE A 210 13.02 -1.57 8.49
N GLN A 211 13.32 -2.53 9.36
CA GLN A 211 14.23 -3.63 9.05
C GLN A 211 13.65 -4.53 7.96
N PHE A 212 12.36 -4.85 8.03
CA PHE A 212 11.67 -5.60 6.99
C PHE A 212 11.83 -4.92 5.63
N PHE A 213 11.62 -3.60 5.55
CA PHE A 213 11.78 -2.84 4.31
C PHE A 213 13.23 -2.85 3.80
N LYS A 214 14.22 -2.69 4.69
CA LYS A 214 15.64 -2.72 4.30
C LYS A 214 16.03 -4.07 3.71
N GLN A 215 15.50 -5.17 4.27
CA GLN A 215 15.79 -6.52 3.81
C GLN A 215 15.06 -6.87 2.51
N ASN A 216 13.80 -6.45 2.36
CA ASN A 216 12.91 -6.96 1.31
C ASN A 216 12.56 -5.93 0.22
N GLY A 217 13.01 -4.67 0.35
CA GLY A 217 12.71 -3.60 -0.60
C GLY A 217 11.23 -3.18 -0.70
N SER A 218 10.38 -3.69 0.20
CA SER A 218 8.94 -3.45 0.24
C SER A 218 8.42 -3.39 1.67
N SER A 219 7.32 -2.66 1.91
CA SER A 219 6.74 -2.56 3.27
C SER A 219 5.99 -3.85 3.62
N PHE A 220 5.89 -4.19 4.90
CA PHE A 220 5.03 -5.29 5.34
C PHE A 220 3.58 -5.03 4.88
N PHE A 221 2.89 -6.06 4.38
CA PHE A 221 1.60 -5.98 3.66
C PHE A 221 1.57 -5.28 2.28
N GLN A 222 2.67 -4.70 1.80
CA GLN A 222 2.68 -4.02 0.50
C GLN A 222 2.45 -5.01 -0.65
N GLY A 223 1.46 -4.73 -1.50
CA GLY A 223 1.25 -5.48 -2.74
C GLY A 223 2.35 -5.20 -3.77
N THR A 224 2.72 -6.22 -4.55
CA THR A 224 3.50 -6.04 -5.78
C THR A 224 2.57 -5.50 -6.85
N SER A 225 2.83 -4.27 -7.32
CA SER A 225 2.15 -3.67 -8.46
C SER A 225 2.57 -4.34 -9.77
#